data_AF-A0A536GUC3-F1
#
_entry.id   AF-A0A536GUC3-F1
#
_cell.length_a   1.000
_cell.length_b   1.000
_cell.length_c   1.000
_cell.angle_alpha   90.00
_cell.angle_beta   90.00
_cell.angle_gamma   90.00
#
_symmetry.space_group_name_H-M   'P 1'
#
loop_
_entity.id
_entity.type
_entity.pdbx_description
1 polymer ?
#
loop_
_entity_poly.entity_id
_entity_poly.type
_entity_poly.pdbx_seq_one_letter_code
_entity_poly.pdbx_strand_id
1 'polypeptide(L)'
;MQKTPPMHPKQRKAVETNITHLSLPGLLPTDQKLVFNLETRTLSLLTDGPTLMMEQRLSGNEQHLLVPLLESHPHYCPYEVLLAYISSNVVTEASIAYCRQRLQEALSRGTWQQELRPLRRVLSSLRSKLEHFDLGISTVRECGCSLISLTSHSPSRQATNACSKPCCQNKASELT
;
A
#
# COMPACT_ATOMS: atom_id res chain seq x y z
N MET A 1 -45.62 42.97 -11.33
CA MET A 1 -45.58 41.51 -11.05
C MET A 1 -44.29 40.95 -11.65
N GLN A 2 -43.23 40.83 -10.85
CA GLN A 2 -41.96 40.27 -11.30
C GLN A 2 -41.97 38.76 -11.03
N LYS A 3 -41.85 37.95 -12.08
CA LYS A 3 -41.70 36.49 -11.95
C LYS A 3 -40.21 36.17 -11.83
N THR A 4 -39.79 35.78 -10.64
CA THR A 4 -38.47 35.21 -10.36
C THR A 4 -38.30 33.90 -11.14
N PRO A 5 -37.20 33.67 -11.87
CA PRO A 5 -36.99 32.41 -12.58
C PRO A 5 -36.70 31.26 -11.59
N PRO A 6 -37.16 30.03 -11.89
CA PRO A 6 -36.90 28.87 -11.03
C PRO A 6 -35.42 28.47 -11.11
N MET A 7 -34.72 28.59 -9.98
CA MET A 7 -33.43 27.94 -9.74
C MET A 7 -33.62 26.43 -9.80
N HIS A 8 -33.21 25.83 -10.91
CA HIS A 8 -33.07 24.38 -10.98
C HIS A 8 -31.85 24.01 -10.13
N PRO A 9 -31.98 23.12 -9.13
CA PRO A 9 -30.80 22.59 -8.47
C PRO A 9 -29.98 21.88 -9.53
N LYS A 10 -28.78 22.41 -9.82
CA LYS A 10 -27.77 21.72 -10.62
C LYS A 10 -27.54 20.37 -9.95
N GLN A 11 -28.13 19.32 -10.50
CA GLN A 11 -27.73 17.95 -10.25
C GLN A 11 -26.23 17.90 -10.50
N ARG A 12 -25.45 17.90 -9.41
CA ARG A 12 -24.05 17.50 -9.45
C ARG A 12 -24.09 16.06 -9.89
N LYS A 13 -23.80 15.83 -11.17
CA LYS A 13 -23.58 14.53 -11.75
C LYS A 13 -22.65 13.81 -10.77
N ALA A 14 -23.15 12.78 -10.10
CA ALA A 14 -22.34 11.95 -9.24
C ALA A 14 -21.30 11.31 -10.16
N VAL A 15 -20.11 11.90 -10.20
CA VAL A 15 -18.93 11.21 -10.70
C VAL A 15 -18.81 10.00 -9.79
N GLU A 16 -18.84 8.80 -10.36
CA GLU A 16 -18.56 7.58 -9.63
C GLU A 16 -17.09 7.64 -9.20
N THR A 17 -16.85 8.39 -8.13
CA THR A 17 -15.52 8.60 -7.58
C THR A 17 -15.06 7.26 -7.04
N ASN A 18 -13.93 6.76 -7.53
CA ASN A 18 -13.34 5.51 -7.06
C ASN A 18 -12.72 5.74 -5.66
N ILE A 19 -13.62 5.87 -4.68
CA ILE A 19 -13.32 6.14 -3.27
C ILE A 19 -13.54 4.85 -2.51
N THR A 20 -12.48 4.38 -1.88
CA THR A 20 -12.51 3.17 -1.05
C THR A 20 -12.47 3.58 0.42
N HIS A 21 -13.46 3.11 1.19
CA HIS A 21 -13.47 3.26 2.64
C HIS A 21 -12.86 2.03 3.29
N LEU A 22 -11.82 2.23 4.08
CA LEU A 22 -10.99 1.18 4.67
C LEU A 22 -11.11 1.27 6.19
N SER A 23 -11.82 0.31 6.77
CA SER A 23 -11.74 0.02 8.19
C SER A 23 -10.56 -0.92 8.38
N LEU A 24 -9.47 -0.45 8.99
CA LEU A 24 -8.24 -1.22 9.19
C LEU A 24 -8.13 -1.67 10.66
N PRO A 25 -8.87 -2.71 11.08
CA PRO A 25 -8.89 -3.15 12.47
C PRO A 25 -7.47 -3.54 12.92
N GLY A 26 -7.05 -3.01 14.08
CA GLY A 26 -5.71 -3.23 14.62
C GLY A 26 -4.63 -2.31 14.02
N LEU A 27 -4.93 -1.54 12.98
CA LEU A 27 -4.06 -0.46 12.51
C LEU A 27 -4.55 0.92 12.95
N LEU A 28 -5.87 1.13 12.89
CA LEU A 28 -6.52 2.39 13.25
C LEU A 28 -7.47 2.21 14.45
N PRO A 29 -7.69 3.28 15.24
CA PRO A 29 -8.76 3.32 16.24
C PRO A 29 -10.14 3.02 15.65
N THR A 30 -11.05 2.47 16.47
CA THR A 30 -12.37 2.00 16.01
C THR A 30 -13.30 3.14 15.55
N ASP A 31 -13.03 4.36 16.01
CA ASP A 31 -13.73 5.59 15.64
C ASP A 31 -13.12 6.28 14.41
N GLN A 32 -12.13 5.67 13.76
CA GLN A 32 -11.44 6.25 12.61
C GLN A 32 -11.55 5.36 11.37
N LYS A 33 -11.62 6.00 10.21
CA LYS A 33 -11.71 5.36 8.89
C LYS A 33 -10.71 6.00 7.95
N LEU A 34 -9.93 5.18 7.26
CA LEU A 34 -9.08 5.64 6.18
C LEU A 34 -9.91 5.64 4.90
N VAL A 35 -9.85 6.74 4.16
CA VAL A 35 -10.54 6.89 2.89
C VAL A 35 -9.50 7.12 1.83
N PHE A 36 -9.51 6.28 0.80
CA PHE A 36 -8.59 6.41 -0.32
C PHE A 36 -9.36 6.75 -1.59
N ASN A 37 -9.16 7.98 -2.08
CA ASN A 37 -9.62 8.40 -3.40
C ASN A 37 -8.53 8.08 -4.43
N LEU A 38 -8.77 7.03 -5.23
CA LEU A 38 -7.81 6.55 -6.24
C LEU A 38 -7.71 7.47 -7.46
N GLU A 39 -8.72 8.29 -7.72
CA GLU A 39 -8.77 9.24 -8.84
C GLU A 39 -7.89 10.47 -8.54
N THR A 40 -8.04 11.06 -7.36
CA THR A 40 -7.25 12.24 -6.95
C THR A 40 -5.91 11.87 -6.34
N ARG A 41 -5.71 10.58 -6.03
CA ARG A 41 -4.57 10.00 -5.32
C ARG A 41 -4.46 10.55 -3.91
N THR A 42 -5.59 10.62 -3.23
CA THR A 42 -5.72 11.31 -1.95
C THR A 42 -6.09 10.32 -0.86
N LEU A 43 -5.28 10.27 0.19
CA LEU A 43 -5.52 9.49 1.38
C LEU A 43 -6.02 10.42 2.49
N SER A 44 -7.16 10.10 3.09
CA SER A 44 -7.83 10.94 4.07
C SER A 44 -8.18 10.13 5.31
N LEU A 45 -8.06 10.72 6.49
CA LEU A 45 -8.49 10.13 7.75
C LEU A 45 -9.76 10.82 8.23
N LEU A 46 -10.81 10.04 8.40
CA LEU A 46 -12.10 10.50 8.92
C LEU A 46 -12.34 9.92 10.31
N THR A 47 -12.98 10.68 11.18
CA THR A 47 -13.60 10.12 12.40
C THR A 47 -14.98 9.52 12.07
N ASP A 48 -15.65 8.91 13.05
CA ASP A 48 -17.01 8.37 12.89
C ASP A 48 -18.08 9.47 12.67
N GLY A 49 -17.72 10.76 12.84
CA GLY A 49 -18.48 11.93 12.37
C GLY A 49 -17.96 12.51 11.04
N PRO A 50 -18.62 13.53 10.44
CA PRO A 50 -18.23 14.13 9.16
C PRO A 50 -16.99 15.05 9.26
N THR A 51 -16.03 14.68 10.10
CA THR A 51 -14.83 15.46 10.37
C THR A 51 -13.63 14.83 9.69
N LEU A 52 -13.05 15.57 8.76
CA LEU A 52 -11.76 15.27 8.13
C LEU A 52 -10.65 15.62 9.12
N MET A 53 -9.93 14.62 9.62
CA MET A 53 -8.78 14.85 10.52
C MET A 53 -7.56 15.28 9.74
N MET A 54 -7.28 14.61 8.62
CA MET A 54 -6.15 14.94 7.77
C MET A 54 -6.32 14.36 6.38
N GLU A 55 -5.52 14.90 5.47
CA GLU A 55 -5.46 14.49 4.09
C GLU A 55 -4.02 14.59 3.57
N GLN A 56 -3.59 13.60 2.80
CA GLN A 56 -2.29 13.57 2.13
C GLN A 56 -2.48 13.17 0.68
N ARG A 57 -1.80 13.89 -0.22
CA ARG A 57 -1.74 13.52 -1.64
C ARG A 57 -0.56 12.59 -1.89
N LEU A 58 -0.84 11.47 -2.53
CA LEU A 58 0.14 10.50 -2.99
C LEU A 58 0.56 10.80 -4.44
N SER A 59 1.83 10.55 -4.73
CA SER A 59 2.34 10.40 -6.10
C SER A 59 1.80 9.10 -6.71
N GLY A 60 1.92 8.96 -8.04
CA GLY A 60 1.50 7.74 -8.72
C GLY A 60 2.16 6.48 -8.14
N ASN A 61 3.48 6.51 -7.92
CA ASN A 61 4.21 5.37 -7.39
C ASN A 61 3.84 5.05 -5.93
N GLU A 62 3.59 6.07 -5.10
CA GLU A 62 3.14 5.85 -3.73
C GLU A 62 1.75 5.19 -3.70
N GLN A 63 0.82 5.64 -4.54
CA GLN A 63 -0.48 5.00 -4.69
C GLN A 63 -0.34 3.56 -5.18
N HIS A 64 0.45 3.33 -6.23
CA HIS A 64 0.66 1.97 -6.77
C HIS A 64 1.23 1.02 -5.73
N LEU A 65 2.04 1.51 -4.78
CA LEU A 65 2.60 0.71 -3.70
C LEU A 65 1.60 0.53 -2.55
N LEU A 66 0.83 1.55 -2.21
CA LEU A 66 -0.13 1.50 -1.11
C LEU A 66 -1.27 0.50 -1.39
N VAL A 67 -1.77 0.42 -2.63
CA VAL A 67 -2.86 -0.50 -3.01
C VAL A 67 -2.55 -1.97 -2.62
N PRO A 68 -1.48 -2.61 -3.12
CA PRO A 68 -1.20 -4.01 -2.79
C PRO A 68 -0.83 -4.21 -1.31
N LEU A 69 -0.31 -3.18 -0.62
CA LEU A 69 -0.09 -3.24 0.83
C LEU A 69 -1.40 -3.31 1.62
N LEU A 70 -2.41 -2.55 1.20
CA LEU A 70 -3.75 -2.57 1.81
C LEU A 70 -4.47 -3.88 1.51
N GLU A 71 -4.39 -4.38 0.28
CA GLU A 71 -4.98 -5.65 -0.13
C GLU A 71 -4.35 -6.87 0.58
N SER A 72 -3.06 -6.80 0.88
CA SER A 72 -2.34 -7.89 1.57
C SER A 72 -2.54 -7.86 3.09
N HIS A 73 -3.01 -6.75 3.67
CA HIS A 73 -3.17 -6.64 5.11
C HIS A 73 -4.21 -7.66 5.64
N PRO A 74 -3.93 -8.40 6.73
CA PRO A 74 -2.86 -8.22 7.72
C PRO A 74 -1.52 -8.90 7.41
N HIS A 75 -1.37 -9.54 6.26
CA HIS A 75 -0.15 -10.21 5.84
C HIS A 75 0.83 -9.25 5.17
N TYR A 76 2.05 -9.74 4.90
CA TYR A 76 3.01 -8.98 4.11
C TYR A 76 2.67 -9.08 2.62
N CYS A 77 2.92 -8.01 1.89
CA CYS A 77 2.92 -7.99 0.43
C CYS A 77 4.33 -8.37 -0.08
N PRO A 78 4.47 -9.39 -0.95
CA PRO A 78 5.77 -9.83 -1.45
C PRO A 78 6.51 -8.78 -2.28
N TYR A 79 7.84 -8.81 -2.26
CA TYR A 79 8.65 -7.85 -3.01
C TYR A 79 8.43 -7.90 -4.52
N GLU A 80 8.21 -9.08 -5.11
CA GLU A 80 7.93 -9.21 -6.54
C GLU A 80 6.63 -8.53 -6.95
N VAL A 81 5.62 -8.56 -6.07
CA VAL A 81 4.33 -7.89 -6.29
C VAL A 81 4.55 -6.39 -6.23
N LEU A 82 5.17 -5.89 -5.15
CA LEU A 82 5.47 -4.47 -5.00
C LEU A 82 6.33 -3.92 -6.16
N LEU A 83 7.31 -4.70 -6.63
CA LEU A 83 8.11 -4.35 -7.80
C LEU A 83 7.29 -4.31 -9.08
N ALA A 84 6.38 -5.26 -9.30
CA ALA A 84 5.51 -5.25 -10.47
C ALA A 84 4.64 -3.98 -10.50
N TYR A 85 4.06 -3.57 -9.38
CA TYR A 85 3.23 -2.35 -9.27
C TYR A 85 4.00 -1.05 -9.57
N ILE A 86 5.30 -0.98 -9.26
CA ILE A 86 6.11 0.22 -9.53
C ILE A 86 6.79 0.19 -10.92
N SER A 87 6.92 -0.98 -11.54
CA SER A 87 7.70 -1.15 -12.78
C SER A 87 6.84 -1.40 -14.02
N SER A 88 5.60 -1.85 -13.84
CA SER A 88 4.68 -2.19 -14.92
C SER A 88 3.48 -1.26 -14.91
N ASN A 89 3.04 -0.83 -16.09
CA ASN A 89 1.81 -0.05 -16.25
C ASN A 89 0.57 -0.90 -15.92
N VAL A 90 0.63 -2.20 -16.21
CA VAL A 90 -0.41 -3.18 -15.90
C VAL A 90 0.22 -4.32 -15.13
N VAL A 91 -0.31 -4.60 -13.94
CA VAL A 91 0.14 -5.72 -13.11
C VAL A 91 -0.60 -6.98 -13.53
N THR A 92 0.16 -8.01 -13.90
CA THR A 92 -0.35 -9.32 -14.30
C THR A 92 0.47 -10.40 -13.60
N GLU A 93 -0.02 -11.63 -13.56
CA GLU A 93 0.78 -12.74 -13.01
C GLU A 93 2.12 -12.90 -13.76
N ALA A 94 2.14 -12.62 -15.07
CA ALA A 94 3.36 -12.65 -15.87
C ALA A 94 4.37 -11.58 -15.43
N SER A 95 3.92 -10.36 -15.12
CA SER A 95 4.84 -9.30 -14.64
C SER A 95 5.32 -9.57 -13.21
N ILE A 96 4.47 -10.15 -12.36
CA ILE A 96 4.86 -10.60 -11.01
C ILE A 96 5.90 -11.74 -11.11
N ALA A 97 5.66 -12.75 -11.94
CA ALA A 97 6.59 -13.86 -12.16
C ALA A 97 7.95 -13.37 -12.71
N TYR A 98 7.93 -12.40 -13.63
CA TYR A 98 9.14 -11.76 -14.13
C TYR A 98 9.92 -11.03 -13.02
N CYS A 99 9.23 -10.24 -12.19
CA CYS A 99 9.85 -9.58 -11.03
C CYS A 99 10.40 -10.59 -10.01
N ARG A 100 9.70 -11.71 -9.80
CA ARG A 100 10.16 -12.81 -8.94
C ARG A 100 11.45 -13.42 -9.47
N GLN A 101 11.51 -13.76 -10.76
CA GLN A 101 12.72 -14.30 -11.38
C GLN A 101 13.89 -13.32 -11.26
N ARG A 102 13.67 -12.04 -11.58
CA ARG A 102 14.70 -10.99 -11.44
C ARG A 102 15.26 -10.89 -10.03
N LEU A 103 14.40 -10.95 -9.02
CA LEU A 103 14.81 -10.95 -7.62
C LEU A 103 15.66 -12.18 -7.28
N GLN A 104 15.28 -13.38 -7.73
CA GLN A 104 16.07 -14.60 -7.52
C GLN A 104 17.45 -14.53 -8.20
N GLU A 105 17.52 -14.00 -9.43
CA GLU A 105 18.79 -13.77 -10.13
C GLU A 105 19.66 -12.74 -9.40
N ALA A 106 19.07 -11.67 -8.87
CA ALA A 106 19.79 -10.67 -8.10
C ALA A 106 20.27 -11.20 -6.75
N LEU A 107 19.53 -12.14 -6.14
CA LEU A 107 19.95 -12.82 -4.92
C LEU A 107 21.21 -13.67 -5.19
N SER A 108 21.21 -14.46 -6.26
CA SER A 108 22.35 -15.31 -6.61
C SER A 108 23.59 -14.52 -7.04
N ARG A 109 23.40 -13.34 -7.65
CA ARG A 109 24.49 -12.44 -8.08
C ARG A 109 24.93 -11.45 -6.99
N GLY A 110 24.29 -11.43 -5.83
CA GLY A 110 24.59 -10.47 -4.76
C GLY A 110 24.16 -9.02 -5.06
N THR A 111 23.32 -8.80 -6.08
CA THR A 111 22.83 -7.48 -6.52
C THR A 111 21.42 -7.16 -6.00
N TRP A 112 20.88 -7.96 -5.07
CA TRP A 112 19.54 -7.78 -4.47
C TRP A 112 19.25 -6.32 -4.04
N GLN A 113 20.22 -5.68 -3.39
CA GLN A 113 20.06 -4.29 -2.93
C GLN A 113 19.90 -3.32 -4.10
N GLN A 114 20.52 -3.58 -5.25
CA GLN A 114 20.39 -2.73 -6.44
C GLN A 114 19.00 -2.86 -7.04
N GLU A 115 18.48 -4.09 -7.18
CA GLU A 115 17.13 -4.34 -7.70
C GLU A 115 16.04 -3.71 -6.82
N LEU A 116 16.20 -3.75 -5.49
CA LEU A 116 15.23 -3.12 -4.58
C LEU A 116 15.37 -1.61 -4.45
N ARG A 117 16.37 -0.97 -5.08
CA ARG A 117 16.60 0.48 -4.94
C ARG A 117 15.39 1.34 -5.36
N PRO A 118 14.69 1.08 -6.48
CA PRO A 118 13.51 1.84 -6.85
C PRO A 118 12.40 1.71 -5.81
N LEU A 119 12.18 0.50 -5.31
CA LEU A 119 11.17 0.24 -4.28
C LEU A 119 11.50 0.99 -2.97
N ARG A 120 12.76 0.94 -2.51
CA ARG A 120 13.17 1.64 -1.29
C ARG A 120 12.93 3.15 -1.37
N ARG A 121 13.17 3.77 -2.54
CA ARG A 121 12.91 5.21 -2.73
C ARG A 121 11.44 5.55 -2.52
N VAL A 122 10.54 4.78 -3.13
CA VAL A 122 9.09 5.00 -3.00
C VAL A 122 8.64 4.70 -1.57
N LEU A 123 9.10 3.59 -0.98
CA LEU A 123 8.79 3.22 0.40
C LEU A 123 9.22 4.29 1.42
N SER A 124 10.39 4.91 1.24
CA SER A 124 10.83 5.99 2.12
C SER A 124 9.86 7.16 2.09
N SER A 125 9.44 7.60 0.90
CA SER A 125 8.47 8.69 0.75
C SER A 125 7.09 8.32 1.32
N LEU A 126 6.64 7.09 1.02
CA LEU A 126 5.34 6.60 1.49
C LEU A 126 5.29 6.49 3.02
N ARG A 127 6.36 6.00 3.67
CA ARG A 127 6.43 5.92 5.14
C ARG A 127 6.23 7.29 5.79
N SER A 128 6.94 8.32 5.33
CA SER A 128 6.80 9.67 5.90
C SER A 128 5.38 10.23 5.76
N LYS A 129 4.63 9.84 4.73
CA LYS A 129 3.22 10.23 4.60
C LYS A 129 2.32 9.43 5.51
N LEU A 130 2.50 8.11 5.56
CA LEU A 130 1.71 7.20 6.39
C LEU A 130 1.90 7.46 7.89
N GLU A 131 3.07 7.96 8.32
CA GLU A 131 3.33 8.35 9.70
C GLU A 131 2.32 9.40 10.22
N HIS A 132 1.79 10.27 9.36
CA HIS A 132 0.76 11.23 9.76
C HIS A 132 -0.54 10.51 10.15
N PHE A 133 -0.85 9.37 9.52
CA PHE A 133 -2.03 8.55 9.79
C PHE A 133 -1.79 7.53 10.92
N ASP A 134 -0.69 7.65 11.66
CA ASP A 134 -0.21 6.65 12.61
C ASP A 134 -0.02 5.25 11.99
N LEU A 135 0.30 5.20 10.69
CA LEU A 135 0.57 3.98 9.95
C LEU A 135 2.06 3.87 9.61
N GLY A 136 2.62 2.67 9.76
CA GLY A 136 3.99 2.35 9.41
C GLY A 136 4.07 1.25 8.36
N ILE A 137 5.26 1.13 7.74
CA ILE A 137 5.59 0.01 6.84
C ILE A 137 6.77 -0.76 7.41
N SER A 138 6.52 -1.99 7.87
CA SER A 138 7.56 -2.94 8.29
C SER A 138 8.10 -3.72 7.11
N THR A 139 9.38 -4.08 7.14
CA THR A 139 10.03 -4.92 6.13
C THR A 139 10.25 -6.33 6.67
N VAL A 140 9.76 -7.33 5.94
CA VAL A 140 10.07 -8.74 6.18
C VAL A 140 11.26 -9.10 5.29
N ARG A 141 12.40 -9.43 5.92
CA ARG A 141 13.67 -9.65 5.22
C ARG A 141 13.49 -10.64 4.07
N GLU A 142 13.90 -10.21 2.87
CA GLU A 142 13.86 -10.98 1.61
C GLU A 142 12.47 -11.46 1.16
N CYS A 143 11.41 -11.20 1.93
CA CYS A 143 10.04 -11.59 1.59
C CYS A 143 9.21 -10.42 1.08
N GLY A 144 9.15 -9.30 1.80
CA GLY A 144 8.23 -8.22 1.44
C GLY A 144 8.05 -7.13 2.49
N CYS A 145 6.90 -6.46 2.46
CA CYS A 145 6.54 -5.39 3.39
C CYS A 145 5.12 -5.54 3.92
N SER A 146 4.86 -5.12 5.16
CA SER A 146 3.51 -5.12 5.75
C SER A 146 3.17 -3.77 6.38
N LEU A 147 1.88 -3.47 6.47
CA LEU A 147 1.37 -2.32 7.22
C LEU A 147 1.31 -2.63 8.71
N ILE A 148 1.73 -1.68 9.53
CA ILE A 148 1.73 -1.76 11.00
C ILE A 148 1.14 -0.47 11.61
N SER A 149 0.60 -0.58 12.82
CA SER A 149 0.18 0.61 13.58
C SER A 149 1.37 1.24 14.29
N LEU A 150 1.45 2.56 14.30
CA LEU A 150 2.43 3.32 15.08
C LEU A 150 1.87 3.75 16.45
N THR A 151 0.53 3.81 16.60
CA THR A 151 -0.11 4.14 17.89
C THR A 151 0.12 3.08 18.97
N SER A 152 0.47 1.86 18.58
CA SER A 152 0.67 0.72 19.48
C SER A 152 2.08 0.66 20.09
N HIS A 153 2.97 1.61 19.79
CA HIS A 153 4.37 1.53 20.23
C HIS A 153 4.60 2.21 21.60
N SER A 154 4.59 1.40 22.66
CA SER A 154 5.54 1.58 23.76
C SER A 154 6.97 1.41 23.23
N PRO A 155 8.00 2.11 23.77
CA PRO A 155 9.31 2.19 23.13
C PRO A 155 10.07 0.90 23.37
N SER A 156 10.13 0.03 22.36
CA SER A 156 11.18 -0.97 22.26
C SER A 156 11.56 -1.13 20.79
N ARG A 157 12.54 -0.31 20.39
CA ARG A 157 13.43 -0.65 19.29
C ARG A 157 14.07 -1.99 19.62
N GLN A 158 13.64 -3.05 18.95
CA GLN A 158 14.47 -4.22 18.76
C GLN A 158 14.10 -4.89 17.43
N ALA A 159 15.10 -4.94 16.57
CA ALA A 159 15.16 -5.87 15.47
C ALA A 159 15.01 -7.32 15.98
N THR A 160 14.70 -8.22 15.05
CA THR A 160 14.59 -9.68 15.19
C THR A 160 13.19 -10.13 15.66
N ASN A 161 12.50 -11.09 15.00
CA ASN A 161 12.98 -12.41 14.60
C ASN A 161 12.26 -13.02 13.38
N ALA A 162 13.09 -13.72 12.60
CA ALA A 162 12.86 -15.01 11.93
C ALA A 162 11.56 -15.23 11.14
N CYS A 163 11.66 -15.11 9.81
CA CYS A 163 10.88 -15.95 8.91
C CYS A 163 11.32 -17.40 9.11
N SER A 164 10.65 -18.11 10.02
CA SER A 164 10.75 -19.56 10.15
C SER A 164 9.82 -20.19 9.13
N LYS A 165 10.15 -20.08 7.83
CA LYS A 165 9.68 -20.94 6.74
C LYS A 165 10.39 -20.54 5.44
N PRO A 166 11.05 -21.46 4.72
CA PRO A 166 11.60 -21.18 3.41
C PRO A 166 10.43 -21.04 2.42
N CYS A 167 9.97 -19.82 2.15
CA CYS A 167 8.96 -19.56 1.11
C CYS A 167 9.56 -19.61 -0.33
N CYS A 168 10.74 -20.21 -0.49
CA CYS A 168 11.45 -20.37 -1.76
C CYS A 168 11.91 -21.83 -1.93
N GLN A 169 10.96 -22.77 -1.94
CA GLN A 169 11.19 -24.09 -2.51
C GLN A 169 9.95 -24.50 -3.31
N ASN A 170 9.80 -23.95 -4.51
CA ASN A 170 9.16 -24.75 -5.56
C ASN A 170 10.19 -25.78 -5.97
N LYS A 171 9.95 -27.02 -5.53
CA LYS A 171 10.61 -28.22 -6.01
C LYS A 171 10.53 -28.24 -7.53
N ALA A 172 11.64 -27.98 -8.19
CA ALA A 172 11.92 -28.68 -9.42
C ALA A 172 12.21 -30.15 -9.06
N SER A 173 11.64 -31.05 -9.85
CA SER A 173 11.96 -32.48 -10.02
C SER A 173 11.08 -33.51 -9.31
N GLU A 174 10.76 -34.52 -10.14
CA GLU A 174 10.26 -35.90 -9.89
C GLU A 174 8.72 -36.09 -9.85
N LEU A 175 8.05 -36.93 -10.64
CA LEU A 175 8.35 -37.95 -11.68
C LEU A 175 7.13 -37.95 -12.66
N THR A 176 7.11 -38.41 -13.92
CA THR A 176 7.71 -39.55 -14.64
C THR A 176 7.56 -39.25 -16.13
#